data_AF-A0A963JSH7-F1
#
_entry.id   AF-A0A963JSH7-F1
#
_cell.length_a   1.000
_cell.length_b   1.000
_cell.length_c   1.000
_cell.angle_alpha   90.00
_cell.angle_beta   90.00
_cell.angle_gamma   90.00
#
_symmetry.space_group_name_H-M   'P 1'
#
loop_
_entity.id
_entity.type
_entity.pdbx_description
1 polymer ?
#
loop_
_entity_poly.entity_id
_entity_poly.type
_entity_poly.pdbx_seq_one_letter_code
_entity_poly.pdbx_strand_id
1 'polypeptide(L)'
;VAIEAIKKHQSAYLMAVGGAAYLVSKAIKTAKVVGFADLGMEAIYEFDVVNMPVTVAVDAGGTSAHITGPAEWQKRIATGEFKGIGVSAT
;
A
#
# COMPACT_ATOMS: atom_id res chain seq x y z
N VAL A 1 7.21 -2.67 16.13
CA VAL A 1 5.91 -3.04 16.74
C VAL A 1 4.94 -3.59 15.70
N ALA A 2 4.58 -2.84 14.65
CA ALA A 2 3.60 -3.32 13.65
C ALA A 2 4.03 -4.58 12.89
N ILE A 3 5.26 -4.65 12.36
CA ILE A 3 5.79 -5.83 11.64
C ILE A 3 5.75 -7.09 12.51
N GLU A 4 6.19 -6.98 13.76
CA GLU A 4 6.17 -8.10 14.72
C GLU A 4 4.74 -8.57 15.01
N ALA A 5 3.77 -7.67 15.13
CA ALA A 5 2.38 -8.03 15.31
C ALA A 5 1.82 -8.75 14.07
N ILE A 6 2.12 -8.24 12.86
CA ILE A 6 1.72 -8.86 11.60
C ILE A 6 2.25 -10.30 11.51
N LYS A 7 3.55 -10.49 11.81
CA LYS A 7 4.18 -11.80 11.84
C LYS A 7 3.57 -12.71 12.91
N LYS A 8 3.35 -12.21 14.12
CA LYS A 8 2.74 -12.98 15.22
C LYS A 8 1.33 -13.47 14.88
N HIS A 9 0.54 -12.64 14.21
CA HIS A 9 -0.86 -12.92 13.91
C HIS A 9 -1.10 -13.46 12.48
N GLN A 10 -0.03 -13.69 11.71
CA GLN A 10 -0.09 -14.18 10.33
C GLN A 10 -1.01 -13.35 9.44
N SER A 11 -1.01 -12.04 9.63
CA SER A 11 -1.79 -11.09 8.83
C SER A 11 -0.96 -10.51 7.68
N ALA A 12 -1.57 -9.65 6.87
CA ALA A 12 -0.89 -8.88 5.84
C ALA A 12 -1.25 -7.40 5.95
N TYR A 13 -0.30 -6.52 5.60
CA TYR A 13 -0.55 -5.09 5.45
C TYR A 13 -0.52 -4.72 3.97
N LEU A 14 -1.64 -4.19 3.49
CA LEU A 14 -1.85 -3.78 2.11
C LEU A 14 -1.77 -2.27 2.00
N MET A 15 -0.99 -1.78 1.04
CA MET A 15 -0.84 -0.35 0.74
C MET A 15 -1.51 -0.01 -0.59
N ALA A 16 -2.43 0.95 -0.55
CA ALA A 16 -3.00 1.56 -1.75
C ALA A 16 -2.11 2.72 -2.24
N VAL A 17 -2.28 3.12 -3.50
CA VAL A 17 -1.54 4.25 -4.08
C VAL A 17 -2.08 5.57 -3.53
N GLY A 18 -1.24 6.33 -2.83
CA GLY A 18 -1.56 7.68 -2.35
C GLY A 18 -1.69 8.68 -3.50
N GLY A 19 -2.57 9.68 -3.35
CA GLY A 19 -2.80 10.71 -4.36
C GLY A 19 -3.71 10.29 -5.53
N ALA A 20 -4.06 9.01 -5.65
CA ALA A 20 -4.89 8.47 -6.72
C ALA A 20 -6.33 8.14 -6.26
N ALA A 21 -6.87 8.86 -5.27
CA ALA A 21 -8.13 8.52 -4.61
C ALA A 21 -9.32 8.35 -5.58
N TYR A 22 -9.41 9.18 -6.62
CA TYR A 22 -10.44 9.05 -7.66
C TYR A 22 -10.34 7.74 -8.47
N LEU A 23 -9.14 7.24 -8.73
CA LEU A 23 -8.96 5.97 -9.42
C LEU A 23 -9.25 4.79 -8.50
N VAL A 24 -8.82 4.89 -7.24
CA VAL A 24 -9.10 3.88 -6.20
C VAL A 24 -10.60 3.77 -5.93
N SER A 25 -11.34 4.89 -5.91
CA SER A 25 -12.77 4.87 -5.65
C SER A 25 -13.57 4.10 -6.71
N LYS A 26 -13.06 3.94 -7.94
CA LYS A 26 -13.69 3.10 -8.97
C LYS A 26 -13.78 1.62 -8.59
N ALA A 27 -12.92 1.15 -7.67
CA ALA A 27 -12.98 -0.21 -7.16
C ALA A 27 -14.07 -0.39 -6.09
N ILE A 28 -14.54 0.70 -5.45
CA ILE A 28 -15.60 0.68 -4.44
C ILE A 28 -16.96 0.59 -5.14
N LYS A 29 -17.76 -0.42 -4.78
CA LYS A 29 -19.09 -0.67 -5.36
C LYS A 29 -20.22 -0.23 -4.45
N THR A 30 -20.03 -0.34 -3.14
CA THR A 30 -20.95 0.14 -2.13
C THR A 30 -20.17 0.74 -0.96
N ALA A 31 -20.79 1.65 -0.22
CA ALA A 31 -20.25 2.26 0.97
C ALA A 31 -21.38 2.50 1.97
N LYS A 32 -21.26 1.97 3.19
CA LYS A 32 -22.28 2.11 4.23
C LYS A 32 -21.64 2.47 5.56
N VAL A 33 -22.15 3.50 6.22
CA VAL A 33 -21.78 3.80 7.61
C VAL A 33 -22.36 2.72 8.52
N VAL A 34 -21.50 2.07 9.31
CA VAL A 34 -21.87 1.01 10.25
C VAL A 34 -21.63 1.40 11.71
N GLY A 35 -20.98 2.53 11.98
CA GLY A 35 -20.81 3.04 13.33
C GLY A 35 -20.25 4.46 13.38
N PHE A 36 -20.53 5.18 14.47
CA PHE A 36 -20.00 6.52 14.78
C PHE A 36 -20.26 7.55 13.67
N ALA A 37 -21.53 7.65 13.21
CA ALA A 37 -21.92 8.51 12.09
C ALA A 37 -21.66 10.01 12.34
N ASP A 38 -21.63 10.42 13.60
CA ASP A 38 -21.31 11.78 14.04
C ASP A 38 -19.85 12.18 13.77
N LEU A 39 -18.96 11.21 13.53
CA LEU A 39 -17.57 11.46 13.14
C LEU A 39 -17.39 11.80 11.65
N GLY A 40 -18.47 11.87 10.85
CA GLY A 40 -18.38 12.32 9.45
C GLY A 40 -17.51 11.42 8.56
N MET A 41 -16.40 11.94 8.05
CA MET A 41 -15.52 11.21 7.13
C MET A 41 -14.69 10.13 7.85
N GLU A 42 -14.58 10.23 9.16
CA GLU A 42 -13.85 9.35 10.06
C GLU A 42 -14.73 8.24 10.66
N ALA A 43 -16.01 8.18 10.30
CA ALA A 43 -16.92 7.11 10.70
C ALA A 43 -16.43 5.73 10.24
N ILE A 44 -16.97 4.65 10.81
CA ILE A 44 -16.66 3.30 10.34
C ILE A 44 -17.54 2.98 9.15
N TYR A 45 -16.90 2.63 8.03
CA TYR A 45 -17.57 2.26 6.78
C TYR A 45 -17.35 0.78 6.46
N GLU A 46 -18.41 0.13 6.01
CA GLU A 46 -18.37 -1.13 5.29
C GLU A 46 -18.37 -0.84 3.78
N PHE A 47 -17.43 -1.44 3.05
CA PHE A 47 -17.28 -1.26 1.61
C PHE A 47 -17.28 -2.60 0.89
N ASP A 48 -18.07 -2.73 -0.17
CA ASP A 48 -17.86 -3.77 -1.16
C ASP A 48 -16.84 -3.28 -2.19
N VAL A 49 -15.75 -4.02 -2.39
CA VAL A 49 -14.68 -3.66 -3.32
C VAL A 49 -14.43 -4.76 -4.34
N VAL A 50 -14.17 -4.37 -5.59
CA VAL A 50 -13.84 -5.28 -6.69
C VAL A 50 -12.61 -4.74 -7.40
N ASN A 51 -11.58 -5.60 -7.56
CA ASN A 51 -10.30 -5.26 -8.20
C ASN A 51 -9.62 -4.03 -7.55
N MET A 52 -9.57 -4.00 -6.22
CA MET A 52 -8.93 -2.92 -5.47
C MET A 52 -7.41 -2.91 -5.73
N PRO A 53 -6.83 -1.82 -6.26
CA PRO A 53 -5.41 -1.79 -6.61
C PRO A 53 -4.56 -1.54 -5.35
N VAL A 54 -4.06 -2.63 -4.75
CA VAL A 54 -3.20 -2.60 -3.56
C VAL A 54 -1.98 -3.48 -3.72
N THR A 55 -0.93 -3.18 -2.96
CA THR A 55 0.32 -3.96 -2.90
C THR A 55 0.54 -4.49 -1.49
N VAL A 56 1.09 -5.70 -1.35
CA VAL A 56 1.54 -6.22 -0.05
C VAL A 56 2.75 -5.42 0.40
N ALA A 57 2.57 -4.56 1.39
CA ALA A 57 3.65 -3.75 1.96
C ALA A 57 4.37 -4.48 3.10
N VAL A 58 3.66 -5.31 3.88
CA VAL A 58 4.25 -6.27 4.81
C VAL A 58 3.55 -7.62 4.67
N ASP A 59 4.32 -8.69 4.46
CA ASP A 59 3.80 -10.05 4.38
C ASP A 59 3.65 -10.71 5.77
N ALA A 60 3.03 -11.89 5.81
CA ALA A 60 2.83 -12.66 7.05
C ALA A 60 4.14 -13.17 7.69
N GLY A 61 5.26 -13.14 6.95
CA GLY A 61 6.59 -13.45 7.47
C GLY A 61 7.27 -12.27 8.16
N GLY A 62 6.71 -11.06 8.00
CA GLY A 62 7.27 -9.80 8.48
C GLY A 62 8.22 -9.12 7.49
N THR A 63 8.25 -9.56 6.23
CA THR A 63 9.05 -8.90 5.18
C THR A 63 8.37 -7.60 4.79
N SER A 64 9.12 -6.49 4.83
CA SER A 64 8.59 -5.16 4.53
C SER A 64 9.15 -4.61 3.22
N ALA A 65 8.26 -4.17 2.33
CA ALA A 65 8.61 -3.51 1.07
C ALA A 65 9.36 -2.18 1.30
N HIS A 66 9.05 -1.47 2.38
CA HIS A 66 9.74 -0.21 2.73
C HIS A 66 11.17 -0.42 3.26
N ILE A 67 11.55 -1.67 3.58
CA ILE A 67 12.91 -2.03 3.99
C ILE A 67 13.65 -2.68 2.82
N THR A 68 13.02 -3.69 2.20
CA THR A 68 13.61 -4.46 1.10
C THR A 68 13.76 -3.65 -0.18
N GLY A 69 12.77 -2.84 -0.53
CA GLY A 69 12.77 -2.00 -1.72
C GLY A 69 13.98 -1.06 -1.77
N PRO A 70 14.16 -0.15 -0.80
CA PRO A 70 15.33 0.74 -0.78
C PRO A 70 16.67 -0.01 -0.82
N ALA A 71 16.78 -1.12 -0.07
CA ALA A 71 18.01 -1.93 -0.04
C ALA A 71 18.31 -2.60 -1.38
N GLU A 72 17.30 -3.11 -2.08
CA GLU A 72 17.44 -3.69 -3.42
C GLU A 72 17.87 -2.63 -4.43
N TRP A 73 17.15 -1.50 -4.48
CA TRP A 73 17.44 -0.43 -5.42
C TRP A 73 18.80 0.20 -5.18
N GLN A 74 19.23 0.37 -3.92
CA GLN A 74 20.56 0.85 -3.60
C GLN A 74 21.65 -0.06 -4.20
N LYS A 75 21.49 -1.38 -4.10
CA LYS A 75 22.43 -2.35 -4.70
C LYS A 75 22.44 -2.25 -6.23
N ARG A 76 21.26 -2.23 -6.86
CA ARG A 76 21.14 -2.18 -8.33
C ARG A 76 21.62 -0.87 -8.94
N ILE A 77 21.45 0.25 -8.23
CA ILE A 77 22.01 1.54 -8.66
C ILE A 77 23.55 1.51 -8.56
N ALA A 78 24.10 0.90 -7.50
CA ALA A 78 25.54 0.81 -7.29
C ALA A 78 26.27 -0.04 -8.35
N THR A 79 25.62 -1.07 -8.93
CA THR A 79 26.21 -1.88 -10.02
C THR A 79 26.34 -1.11 -11.34
N GLY A 80 25.69 0.04 -11.47
CA GLY A 80 25.69 0.85 -12.69
C GLY A 80 24.78 0.32 -13.80
N GLU A 81 23.91 -0.66 -13.48
CA GLU A 81 22.93 -1.28 -14.39
C GLU A 81 22.03 -0.23 -15.09
N PHE A 82 21.82 0.93 -14.45
CA PHE A 82 20.95 1.99 -14.95
C PHE A 82 21.66 3.26 -15.41
N LYS A 83 22.99 3.25 -15.58
CA LYS A 83 23.77 4.43 -15.99
C LYS A 83 23.36 5.01 -17.36
N GLY A 84 22.67 4.23 -18.20
CA GLY A 84 22.19 4.64 -19.52
C GLY A 84 20.74 5.16 -19.57
N ILE A 85 20.02 5.22 -18.45
CA ILE A 85 18.64 5.74 -18.46
C ILE A 85 18.71 7.27 -18.61
N GLY A 86 18.42 7.76 -19.82
CA GLY A 86 18.19 9.17 -20.06
C GLY A 86 16.97 9.64 -19.28
N VAL A 87 17.19 10.45 -18.25
CA VAL A 87 16.08 11.10 -17.54
C VAL A 87 15.60 12.24 -18.42
N SER A 88 14.55 11.98 -19.22
CA SER A 88 13.81 13.04 -19.88
C SER A 88 13.01 13.80 -18.82
N ALA A 89 13.64 14.80 -18.20
CA ALA A 89 12.91 15.80 -17.44
C ALA A 89 11.97 16.54 -18.42
N THR A 90 10.67 16.52 -18.12
CA THR A 90 9.65 17.36 -18.79
C THR A 90 9.52 18.66 -18.02
#